data_AF-A0A0F6A188-F1
#
_entry.id   AF-A0A0F6A188-F1
#
_cell.length_a   1.000
_cell.length_b   1.000
_cell.length_c   1.000
_cell.angle_alpha   90.00
_cell.angle_beta   90.00
_cell.angle_gamma   90.00
#
_symmetry.space_group_name_H-M   'P 1'
#
loop_
_entity.id
_entity.type
_entity.pdbx_description
1 polymer ?
#
loop_
_entity_poly.entity_id
_entity_poly.type
_entity_poly.pdbx_seq_one_letter_code
_entity_poly.pdbx_strand_id
1 'polypeptide(L)'
;MITWLVSYPRSGNTYVRTILNSVFGIKSYSIHGDYLDIAENREISGVVGHVDSESLDLSQLRDGEEVFYIKTHKLPDSEDFNFEKDRFIYVTRDGRDASLSYCHYLNDIAKEDVNLSDVILGNVSFGSWGEHVRSWSLFSKSGNFLLLKFEDLLDNFDDSLRDINYFLFRNSDELTKIKEVPPFSDLNSKYPNFFRNGKKASWKSSFSQQERQVFEVLNRTELLAMSYECESYDVAQLVEYHGALNSQNLSVELLKVKQLGFRQLTMLQNSYKELQEHNQSLQEHNQSLQEDNLALQQLYQSILLQRDVVLGSIRFKIGSLFLLPIDILNNIRSHFKR
;
A
#
# COMPACT_ATOMS: atom_id res chain seq x y z
N MET A 1 6.34 5.04 14.46
CA MET A 1 6.58 5.60 13.09
C MET A 1 7.31 4.58 12.21
N ILE A 2 7.05 4.53 10.89
CA ILE A 2 7.73 3.58 9.98
C ILE A 2 8.63 4.32 8.99
N THR A 3 9.86 3.80 8.80
CA THR A 3 10.75 4.14 7.69
C THR A 3 10.89 2.93 6.76
N TRP A 4 10.37 3.03 5.55
CA TRP A 4 10.42 1.96 4.56
C TRP A 4 11.76 1.96 3.82
N LEU A 5 12.37 0.79 3.69
CA LEU A 5 13.52 0.53 2.83
C LEU A 5 13.01 -0.11 1.54
N VAL A 6 12.78 0.72 0.53
CA VAL A 6 12.16 0.29 -0.72
C VAL A 6 13.19 0.25 -1.84
N SER A 7 13.05 -0.72 -2.74
CA SER A 7 13.89 -0.82 -3.93
C SER A 7 13.27 -1.79 -4.91
N TYR A 8 13.55 -1.66 -6.21
CA TYR A 8 13.34 -2.78 -7.12
C TYR A 8 14.18 -3.99 -6.64
N PRO A 9 13.71 -5.24 -6.77
CA PRO A 9 14.47 -6.41 -6.35
C PRO A 9 15.93 -6.36 -6.79
N ARG A 10 16.83 -6.74 -5.88
CA ARG A 10 18.29 -6.82 -6.12
C ARG A 10 19.00 -5.50 -6.46
N SER A 11 18.42 -4.36 -6.04
CA SER A 11 19.03 -3.03 -6.18
C SER A 11 19.87 -2.57 -4.98
N GLY A 12 20.21 -3.48 -4.05
CA GLY A 12 21.14 -3.18 -2.94
C GLY A 12 20.50 -2.98 -1.57
N ASN A 13 19.23 -3.34 -1.37
CA ASN A 13 18.55 -3.22 -0.08
C ASN A 13 19.32 -3.89 1.07
N THR A 14 19.84 -5.11 0.87
CA THR A 14 20.66 -5.81 1.87
C THR A 14 21.89 -5.00 2.28
N TYR A 15 22.53 -4.30 1.35
CA TYR A 15 23.71 -3.49 1.66
C TYR A 15 23.34 -2.27 2.52
N VAL A 16 22.24 -1.57 2.18
CA VAL A 16 21.72 -0.48 3.00
C VAL A 16 21.33 -0.96 4.40
N ARG A 17 20.70 -2.14 4.52
CA ARG A 17 20.39 -2.75 5.82
C ARG A 17 21.66 -3.03 6.64
N THR A 18 22.71 -3.58 6.01
CA THR A 18 24.01 -3.77 6.66
C THR A 18 24.62 -2.44 7.13
N ILE A 19 24.51 -1.37 6.33
CA ILE A 19 24.96 -0.02 6.71
C ILE A 19 24.16 0.49 7.92
N LEU A 20 22.83 0.38 7.89
CA LEU A 20 21.97 0.78 9.00
C LEU A 20 22.34 0.06 10.31
N ASN A 21 22.56 -1.25 10.25
CA ASN A 21 22.93 -2.03 11.43
C ASN A 21 24.36 -1.73 11.91
N SER A 22 25.33 -1.72 10.99
CA SER A 22 26.75 -1.59 11.35
C SER A 22 27.07 -0.16 11.81
N VAL A 23 26.67 0.84 11.02
CA VAL A 23 27.03 2.24 11.26
C VAL A 23 26.10 2.89 12.29
N PHE A 24 24.80 2.65 12.18
CA PHE A 24 23.79 3.35 12.98
C PHE A 24 23.18 2.49 14.11
N GLY A 25 23.52 1.20 14.19
CA GLY A 25 22.93 0.28 15.17
C GLY A 25 21.45 -0.01 14.93
N ILE A 26 20.95 0.31 13.73
CA ILE A 26 19.54 0.19 13.36
C ILE A 26 19.29 -1.18 12.73
N LYS A 27 18.40 -1.95 13.36
CA LYS A 27 17.91 -3.22 12.83
C LYS A 27 16.69 -3.00 11.94
N SER A 28 16.43 -3.95 11.02
CA SER A 28 15.34 -3.85 10.07
C SER A 28 14.53 -5.15 9.91
N TYR A 29 13.24 -4.98 9.65
CA TYR A 29 12.26 -6.03 9.41
C TYR A 29 12.03 -6.20 7.89
N SER A 30 11.29 -7.25 7.50
CA SER A 30 10.78 -7.43 6.14
C SER A 30 9.29 -7.75 6.19
N ILE A 31 8.49 -7.13 5.33
CA ILE A 31 7.03 -7.34 5.30
C ILE A 31 6.62 -8.65 4.62
N HIS A 32 7.47 -9.15 3.74
CA HIS A 32 7.37 -10.49 3.19
C HIS A 32 8.43 -11.29 3.90
N GLY A 33 8.03 -12.35 4.62
CA GLY A 33 8.99 -13.20 5.33
C GLY A 33 10.14 -13.53 4.38
N ASP A 34 11.33 -13.00 4.66
CA ASP A 34 12.57 -13.17 3.88
C ASP A 34 13.09 -14.62 4.09
N TYR A 35 12.18 -15.61 4.18
CA TYR A 35 12.43 -17.00 4.52
C TYR A 35 13.42 -17.64 3.55
N LEU A 36 13.47 -17.18 2.29
CA LEU A 36 14.40 -17.69 1.28
C LEU A 36 15.69 -16.84 1.14
N ASP A 37 15.77 -15.66 1.76
CA ASP A 37 16.82 -14.67 1.45
C ASP A 37 17.96 -14.66 2.46
N ILE A 38 17.65 -14.35 3.71
CA ILE A 38 18.63 -13.98 4.74
C ILE A 38 18.35 -14.72 6.06
N ALA A 39 17.10 -15.13 6.30
CA ALA A 39 16.67 -15.74 7.56
C ALA A 39 17.30 -17.13 7.81
N GLU A 40 17.61 -17.90 6.76
CA GLU A 40 18.22 -19.24 6.94
C GLU A 40 19.67 -19.18 7.44
N ASN A 41 20.40 -18.08 7.17
CA ASN A 41 21.78 -17.93 7.61
C ASN A 41 21.86 -16.95 8.79
N ARG A 42 21.85 -17.50 10.02
CA ARG A 42 21.91 -16.72 11.27
C ARG A 42 23.09 -15.74 11.35
N GLU A 43 24.23 -16.09 10.76
CA GLU A 43 25.40 -15.22 10.77
C GLU A 43 25.20 -13.99 9.87
N ILE A 44 24.63 -14.19 8.67
CA ILE A 44 24.27 -13.09 7.76
C ILE A 44 23.12 -12.26 8.32
N SER A 45 22.11 -12.90 8.92
CA SER A 45 21.00 -12.21 9.58
C SER A 45 21.50 -11.22 10.65
N GLY A 46 22.48 -11.63 11.47
CA GLY A 46 23.11 -10.77 12.46
C GLY A 46 23.87 -9.58 11.87
N VAL A 47 24.58 -9.78 10.76
CA VAL A 47 25.33 -8.71 10.06
C VAL A 47 24.39 -7.71 9.38
N VAL A 48 23.34 -8.19 8.72
CA VAL A 48 22.33 -7.36 8.07
C VAL A 48 21.43 -6.66 9.10
N GLY A 49 21.38 -7.17 10.33
CA GLY A 49 20.49 -6.68 11.38
C GLY A 49 19.03 -7.03 11.10
N HIS A 50 18.78 -8.18 10.50
CA HIS A 50 17.41 -8.65 10.28
C HIS A 50 16.75 -9.04 11.59
N VAL A 51 15.49 -8.63 11.75
CA VAL A 51 14.62 -9.12 12.83
C VAL A 51 13.47 -9.88 12.19
N ASP A 52 13.35 -11.16 12.55
CA ASP A 52 12.25 -12.01 12.13
C ASP A 52 10.96 -11.57 12.84
N SER A 53 9.87 -11.46 12.08
CA SER A 53 8.53 -11.25 12.63
C SER A 53 7.54 -12.05 11.80
N GLU A 54 6.75 -12.91 12.44
CA GLU A 54 5.74 -13.74 11.76
C GLU A 54 4.60 -12.88 11.19
N SER A 55 4.29 -11.76 11.85
CA SER A 55 3.37 -10.74 11.36
C SER A 55 3.77 -9.36 11.90
N LEU A 56 3.55 -8.31 11.11
CA LEU A 56 3.78 -6.92 11.51
C LEU A 56 2.43 -6.20 11.44
N ASP A 57 1.90 -5.77 12.58
CA ASP A 57 0.73 -4.88 12.59
C ASP A 57 1.18 -3.44 12.31
N LEU A 58 1.15 -3.06 11.04
CA LEU A 58 1.60 -1.74 10.58
C LEU A 58 0.83 -0.58 11.24
N SER A 59 -0.40 -0.80 11.70
CA SER A 59 -1.17 0.23 12.40
C SER A 59 -0.57 0.51 13.78
N GLN A 60 -0.29 -0.55 14.56
CA GLN A 60 0.33 -0.45 15.88
C GLN A 60 1.76 0.13 15.80
N LEU A 61 2.56 -0.30 14.81
CA LEU A 61 3.93 0.21 14.64
C LEU A 61 3.98 1.71 14.31
N ARG A 62 2.94 2.24 13.65
CA ARG A 62 2.86 3.68 13.37
C ARG A 62 2.53 4.49 14.60
N ASP A 63 1.63 4.00 15.43
CA ASP A 63 1.12 4.71 16.61
C ASP A 63 2.08 4.62 17.81
N GLY A 64 3.06 3.71 17.78
CA GLY A 64 4.14 3.64 18.77
C GLY A 64 5.19 4.76 18.67
N GLU A 65 5.89 5.00 19.78
CA GLU A 65 6.98 6.00 19.89
C GLU A 65 8.26 5.58 19.15
N GLU A 66 8.44 4.28 18.91
CA GLU A 66 9.61 3.73 18.23
C GLU A 66 9.56 3.94 16.71
N VAL A 67 10.75 3.97 16.09
CA VAL A 67 10.91 4.03 14.63
C VAL A 67 11.28 2.65 14.10
N PHE A 68 10.43 2.09 13.26
CA PHE A 68 10.63 0.78 12.65
C PHE A 68 11.15 0.92 11.22
N TYR A 69 12.17 0.14 10.88
CA TYR A 69 12.74 0.10 9.53
C TYR A 69 12.30 -1.17 8.82
N ILE A 70 11.53 -1.05 7.73
CA ILE A 70 10.88 -2.21 7.11
C ILE A 70 11.25 -2.29 5.62
N LYS A 71 11.84 -3.40 5.20
CA LYS A 71 12.19 -3.71 3.82
C LYS A 71 10.96 -4.15 3.03
N THR A 72 10.85 -3.67 1.79
CA THR A 72 9.84 -4.10 0.82
C THR A 72 10.27 -3.85 -0.64
N HIS A 73 9.59 -4.52 -1.56
CA HIS A 73 9.69 -4.31 -3.01
C HIS A 73 8.36 -3.84 -3.62
N LYS A 74 7.38 -3.48 -2.78
CA LYS A 74 6.05 -3.04 -3.25
C LYS A 74 6.12 -1.69 -3.98
N LEU A 75 5.18 -1.51 -4.90
CA LEU A 75 4.93 -0.25 -5.60
C LEU A 75 4.21 0.75 -4.67
N PRO A 76 4.31 2.06 -4.94
CA PRO A 76 3.80 3.11 -4.05
C PRO A 76 2.27 3.14 -3.92
N ASP A 77 1.53 2.41 -4.76
CA ASP A 77 0.08 2.23 -4.68
C ASP A 77 -0.36 1.18 -3.63
N SER A 78 0.59 0.58 -2.91
CA SER A 78 0.28 -0.39 -1.86
C SER A 78 -0.49 0.24 -0.69
N GLU A 79 -1.56 -0.44 -0.27
CA GLU A 79 -2.35 -0.10 0.92
C GLU A 79 -1.54 -0.15 2.24
N ASP A 80 -0.37 -0.79 2.22
CA ASP A 80 0.53 -0.86 3.35
C ASP A 80 1.13 0.49 3.71
N PHE A 81 1.16 1.47 2.79
CA PHE A 81 1.86 2.73 2.96
C PHE A 81 0.96 3.87 3.43
N ASN A 82 1.49 4.70 4.32
CA ASN A 82 0.85 5.95 4.73
C ASN A 82 1.83 7.10 4.45
N PHE A 83 1.69 7.78 3.31
CA PHE A 83 2.63 8.83 2.89
C PHE A 83 2.64 10.09 3.77
N GLU A 84 1.65 10.26 4.64
CA GLU A 84 1.61 11.37 5.61
C GLU A 84 2.40 11.05 6.89
N LYS A 85 2.39 9.79 7.33
CA LYS A 85 3.02 9.34 8.59
C LYS A 85 4.38 8.66 8.39
N ASP A 86 4.59 8.03 7.24
CA ASP A 86 5.75 7.20 6.98
C ASP A 86 6.89 7.99 6.32
N ARG A 87 8.07 7.39 6.35
CA ARG A 87 9.28 7.85 5.66
C ARG A 87 9.76 6.78 4.70
N PHE A 88 10.47 7.16 3.64
CA PHE A 88 10.88 6.25 2.57
C PHE A 88 12.34 6.48 2.23
N ILE A 89 13.15 5.43 2.31
CA ILE A 89 14.48 5.35 1.71
C ILE A 89 14.33 4.45 0.48
N TYR A 90 14.42 5.04 -0.70
CA TYR A 90 14.36 4.34 -1.96
C TYR A 90 15.76 4.12 -2.52
N VAL A 91 16.13 2.85 -2.74
CA VAL A 91 17.43 2.47 -3.30
C VAL A 91 17.24 2.09 -4.76
N THR A 92 17.90 2.83 -5.66
CA THR A 92 18.01 2.48 -7.07
C THR A 92 19.39 1.89 -7.38
N ARG A 93 19.48 1.16 -8.48
CA ARG A 93 20.70 0.59 -9.06
C ARG A 93 20.52 0.62 -10.58
N ASP A 94 21.60 0.60 -11.36
CA ASP A 94 21.51 0.42 -12.81
C ASP A 94 20.62 -0.79 -13.12
N GLY A 95 19.52 -0.53 -13.83
CA GLY A 95 18.48 -1.51 -14.05
C GLY A 95 18.93 -2.75 -14.81
N ARG A 96 20.02 -2.63 -15.60
CA ARG A 96 20.62 -3.78 -16.28
C ARG A 96 21.28 -4.72 -15.27
N ASP A 97 22.08 -4.19 -14.36
CA ASP A 97 22.70 -4.99 -13.29
C ASP A 97 21.66 -5.54 -12.31
N ALA A 98 20.63 -4.75 -11.97
CA ALA A 98 19.54 -5.18 -11.11
C ALA A 98 18.77 -6.34 -11.74
N SER A 99 18.40 -6.24 -13.03
CA SER A 99 17.65 -7.27 -13.76
C SER A 99 18.43 -8.58 -13.87
N LEU A 100 19.74 -8.52 -14.17
CA LEU A 100 20.59 -9.73 -14.16
C LEU A 100 20.63 -10.37 -12.78
N SER A 101 20.87 -9.56 -11.75
CA SER A 101 20.94 -10.04 -10.37
C SER A 101 19.61 -10.65 -9.92
N TYR A 102 18.48 -10.14 -10.43
CA TYR A 102 17.15 -10.64 -10.13
C TYR A 102 16.81 -11.93 -10.88
N CYS A 103 17.14 -12.02 -12.17
CA CYS A 103 17.04 -13.27 -12.92
C CYS A 103 17.84 -14.40 -12.24
N HIS A 104 19.08 -14.13 -11.83
CA HIS A 104 19.88 -15.10 -11.07
C HIS A 104 19.22 -15.49 -9.74
N TYR A 105 18.73 -14.50 -8.99
CA TYR A 105 18.04 -14.76 -7.73
C TYR A 105 16.80 -15.66 -7.93
N LEU A 106 15.96 -15.35 -8.91
CA LEU A 106 14.73 -16.10 -9.18
C LEU A 106 15.04 -17.55 -9.57
N ASN A 107 16.09 -17.80 -10.34
CA ASN A 107 16.48 -19.14 -10.76
C ASN A 107 17.22 -19.93 -9.67
N ASP A 108 18.23 -19.31 -9.06
CA ASP A 108 19.16 -20.03 -8.19
C ASP A 108 18.65 -20.13 -6.75
N ILE A 109 17.83 -19.17 -6.30
CA ILE A 109 17.31 -19.11 -4.93
C ILE A 109 15.81 -19.41 -4.91
N ALA A 110 15.00 -18.66 -5.65
CA ALA A 110 13.53 -18.84 -5.62
C ALA A 110 13.02 -20.06 -6.43
N LYS A 111 13.87 -20.63 -7.30
CA LYS A 111 13.58 -21.79 -8.15
C LYS A 111 12.40 -21.58 -9.11
N GLU A 112 12.28 -20.37 -9.67
CA GLU A 112 11.14 -19.96 -10.51
C GLU A 112 11.33 -20.21 -12.03
N ASP A 113 12.51 -20.65 -12.48
CA ASP A 113 12.84 -20.95 -13.90
C ASP A 113 12.38 -19.86 -14.89
N VAL A 114 13.01 -18.69 -14.81
CA VAL A 114 12.71 -17.48 -15.59
C VAL A 114 13.89 -17.08 -16.48
N ASN A 115 13.58 -16.53 -17.66
CA ASN A 115 14.61 -15.96 -18.53
C ASN A 115 14.81 -14.47 -18.24
N LEU A 116 15.96 -13.93 -18.67
CA LEU A 116 16.24 -12.51 -18.52
C LEU A 116 15.20 -11.64 -19.25
N SER A 117 14.69 -12.11 -20.40
CA SER A 117 13.60 -11.45 -21.13
C SER A 117 12.34 -11.26 -20.28
N ASP A 118 11.99 -12.22 -19.43
CA ASP A 118 10.82 -12.12 -18.55
C ASP A 118 11.02 -11.01 -17.52
N VAL A 119 12.23 -10.90 -16.96
CA VAL A 119 12.59 -9.82 -16.02
C VAL A 119 12.57 -8.46 -16.72
N ILE A 120 13.15 -8.35 -17.92
CA ILE A 120 13.19 -7.10 -18.70
C ILE A 120 11.78 -6.60 -19.01
N LEU A 121 10.88 -7.52 -19.40
CA LEU A 121 9.48 -7.21 -19.74
C LEU A 121 8.58 -7.03 -18.51
N GLY A 122 9.08 -7.34 -17.31
CA GLY A 122 8.32 -7.27 -16.07
C GLY A 122 7.30 -8.39 -15.88
N ASN A 123 7.53 -9.55 -16.51
CA ASN A 123 6.72 -10.77 -16.36
C ASN A 123 7.14 -11.58 -15.12
N VAL A 124 7.52 -10.87 -14.06
CA VAL A 124 8.00 -11.42 -12.78
C VAL A 124 7.38 -10.62 -11.63
N SER A 125 7.52 -11.11 -10.41
CA SER A 125 7.08 -10.38 -9.21
C SER A 125 7.67 -8.97 -9.18
N PHE A 126 6.84 -8.00 -8.78
CA PHE A 126 7.15 -6.56 -8.71
C PHE A 126 7.35 -5.84 -10.06
N GLY A 127 7.11 -6.51 -11.19
CA GLY A 127 7.07 -5.89 -12.51
C GLY A 127 8.44 -5.56 -13.10
N SER A 128 8.48 -4.60 -14.03
CA SER A 128 9.72 -4.17 -14.69
C SER A 128 10.47 -3.12 -13.86
N TRP A 129 11.79 -3.06 -14.04
CA TRP A 129 12.62 -2.08 -13.35
C TRP A 129 12.20 -0.63 -13.64
N GLY A 130 11.93 -0.30 -14.91
CA GLY A 130 11.55 1.05 -15.31
C GLY A 130 10.23 1.49 -14.70
N GLU A 131 9.21 0.64 -14.71
CA GLU A 131 7.94 1.00 -14.06
C GLU A 131 8.16 1.24 -12.55
N HIS A 132 8.88 0.35 -11.88
CA HIS A 132 9.17 0.50 -10.45
C HIS A 132 9.92 1.80 -10.13
N VAL A 133 10.96 2.14 -10.90
CA VAL A 133 11.72 3.39 -10.74
C VAL A 133 10.84 4.60 -11.04
N ARG A 134 10.06 4.55 -12.12
CA ARG A 134 9.15 5.63 -12.51
C ARG A 134 8.13 5.89 -11.40
N SER A 135 7.41 4.88 -10.93
CA SER A 135 6.36 5.06 -9.91
C SER A 135 6.93 5.67 -8.64
N TRP A 136 8.08 5.21 -8.16
CA TRP A 136 8.71 5.74 -6.95
C TRP A 136 9.35 7.13 -7.15
N SER A 137 9.84 7.45 -8.34
CA SER A 137 10.44 8.76 -8.64
C SER A 137 9.46 9.92 -8.49
N LEU A 138 8.15 9.67 -8.61
CA LEU A 138 7.10 10.68 -8.44
C LEU A 138 7.09 11.28 -7.02
N PHE A 139 7.62 10.55 -6.03
CA PHE A 139 7.66 10.95 -4.62
C PHE A 139 9.00 11.57 -4.20
N SER A 140 9.97 11.66 -5.11
CA SER A 140 11.36 12.02 -4.78
C SER A 140 11.54 13.44 -4.23
N LYS A 141 10.54 14.31 -4.41
CA LYS A 141 10.56 15.70 -3.94
C LYS A 141 9.98 15.87 -2.53
N SER A 142 9.44 14.82 -1.93
CA SER A 142 8.84 14.90 -0.60
C SER A 142 9.90 14.89 0.51
N GLY A 143 9.71 15.69 1.57
CA GLY A 143 10.66 15.81 2.69
C GLY A 143 10.79 14.55 3.57
N ASN A 144 9.92 13.56 3.36
CA ASN A 144 9.96 12.23 3.97
C ASN A 144 10.56 11.16 3.04
N PHE A 145 11.18 11.56 1.92
CA PHE A 145 11.78 10.66 0.93
C PHE A 145 13.30 10.88 0.81
N LEU A 146 14.08 9.79 0.78
CA LEU A 146 15.50 9.77 0.47
C LEU A 146 15.75 8.84 -0.71
N LEU A 147 16.35 9.36 -1.78
CA LEU A 147 16.83 8.56 -2.90
C LEU A 147 18.30 8.20 -2.68
N LEU A 148 18.63 6.92 -2.71
CA LEU A 148 20.00 6.42 -2.71
C LEU A 148 20.27 5.67 -4.02
N LYS A 149 21.49 5.78 -4.54
CA LYS A 149 21.97 4.97 -5.66
C LYS A 149 22.99 3.97 -5.15
N PHE A 150 22.86 2.71 -5.55
CA PHE A 150 23.78 1.65 -5.17
C PHE A 150 25.22 1.97 -5.56
N GLU A 151 25.41 2.58 -6.73
CA GLU A 151 26.72 2.97 -7.23
C GLU A 151 27.36 4.07 -6.37
N ASP A 152 26.58 5.04 -5.86
CA ASP A 152 27.09 6.07 -4.95
C ASP A 152 27.45 5.49 -3.57
N LEU A 153 26.73 4.46 -3.10
CA LEU A 153 27.10 3.72 -1.89
C LEU A 153 28.44 2.97 -2.04
N LEU A 154 28.95 2.78 -3.26
CA LEU A 154 30.26 2.18 -3.52
C LEU A 154 31.33 3.25 -3.76
N ASP A 155 31.02 4.27 -4.56
CA ASP A 155 32.00 5.24 -5.04
C ASP A 155 32.11 6.48 -4.13
N ASN A 156 30.99 6.90 -3.54
CA ASN A 156 30.82 8.14 -2.78
C ASN A 156 30.25 7.82 -1.38
N PHE A 157 30.85 6.82 -0.72
CA PHE A 157 30.30 6.22 0.50
C PHE A 157 30.10 7.24 1.64
N ASP A 158 31.09 8.12 1.87
CA ASP A 158 31.01 9.14 2.95
C ASP A 158 29.86 10.13 2.71
N ASP A 159 29.64 10.55 1.47
CA ASP A 159 28.53 11.45 1.13
C ASP A 159 27.18 10.74 1.30
N SER A 160 27.09 9.48 0.85
CA SER A 160 25.90 8.66 1.06
C SER A 160 25.60 8.45 2.55
N LEU A 161 26.63 8.29 3.39
CA LEU A 161 26.46 8.20 4.84
C LEU A 161 25.98 9.51 5.46
N ARG A 162 26.47 10.66 4.98
CA ARG A 162 25.97 11.98 5.42
C ARG A 162 24.50 12.15 5.07
N ASP A 163 24.10 11.78 3.87
CA ASP A 163 22.70 11.86 3.42
C ASP A 163 21.79 10.94 4.25
N ILE A 164 22.23 9.71 4.53
CA ILE A 164 21.50 8.80 5.43
C ILE A 164 21.42 9.41 6.84
N ASN A 165 22.52 9.87 7.43
CA ASN A 165 22.53 10.47 8.77
C ASN A 165 21.60 11.69 8.85
N TYR A 166 21.66 12.58 7.85
CA TYR A 166 20.78 13.74 7.77
C TYR A 166 19.32 13.34 7.68
N PHE A 167 19.01 12.33 6.86
CA PHE A 167 17.66 11.81 6.78
C PHE A 167 17.24 11.25 8.15
N LEU A 168 17.97 10.31 8.71
CA LEU A 168 17.58 9.64 9.95
C LEU A 168 17.44 10.61 11.14
N PHE A 169 18.39 11.52 11.33
CA PHE A 169 18.51 12.30 12.56
C PHE A 169 18.54 13.83 12.39
N ARG A 170 18.33 14.35 11.18
CA ARG A 170 18.24 15.81 10.91
C ARG A 170 19.47 16.61 11.40
N ASN A 171 20.68 16.08 11.20
CA ASN A 171 21.99 16.67 11.57
C ASN A 171 22.42 16.56 13.05
N SER A 172 21.94 15.60 13.85
CA SER A 172 22.73 15.23 15.04
C SER A 172 24.02 14.52 14.58
N ASP A 173 25.17 14.89 15.18
CA ASP A 173 26.51 14.32 14.90
C ASP A 173 26.64 12.89 15.45
N GLU A 174 25.74 11.99 15.05
CA GLU A 174 25.79 10.56 15.38
C GLU A 174 26.85 9.80 14.57
N LEU A 175 27.45 10.45 13.56
CA LEU A 175 28.59 9.92 12.79
C LEU A 175 29.86 9.73 13.65
N THR A 176 29.89 10.21 14.89
CA THR A 176 31.02 10.01 15.82
C THR A 176 31.17 8.56 16.32
N LYS A 177 30.21 7.67 15.99
CA LYS A 177 30.20 6.23 16.37
C LYS A 177 30.21 5.28 15.17
N ILE A 178 30.74 5.68 14.01
CA ILE A 178 30.79 4.81 12.82
C ILE A 178 31.57 3.53 13.16
N LYS A 179 30.89 2.39 13.13
CA LYS A 179 31.56 1.09 12.96
C LYS A 179 31.80 0.86 11.48
N GLU A 180 32.87 0.16 11.17
CA GLU A 180 33.17 -0.26 9.79
C GLU A 180 32.07 -1.19 9.26
N VAL A 181 31.66 -0.96 8.01
CA VAL A 181 30.79 -1.88 7.28
C VAL A 181 31.64 -3.07 6.81
N PRO A 182 31.21 -4.32 7.02
CA PRO A 182 31.99 -5.47 6.60
C PRO A 182 32.21 -5.44 5.08
N PRO A 183 33.44 -5.73 4.60
CA PRO A 183 33.74 -5.69 3.18
C PRO A 183 32.93 -6.76 2.43
N PHE A 184 32.63 -6.49 1.16
CA PHE A 184 31.85 -7.40 0.33
C PHE A 184 32.47 -8.81 0.24
N SER A 185 33.80 -8.92 0.24
CA SER A 185 34.51 -10.20 0.25
C SER A 185 34.10 -11.09 1.41
N ASP A 186 33.90 -10.51 2.59
CA ASP A 186 33.56 -11.25 3.80
C ASP A 186 32.12 -11.75 3.69
N LEU A 187 31.20 -10.92 3.21
CA LEU A 187 29.81 -11.31 2.94
C LEU A 187 29.72 -12.40 1.86
N ASN A 188 30.47 -12.26 0.77
CA ASN A 188 30.56 -13.25 -0.30
C ASN A 188 31.11 -14.60 0.22
N SER A 189 32.17 -14.58 1.03
CA SER A 189 32.75 -15.82 1.58
C SER A 189 31.74 -16.62 2.43
N LYS A 190 30.83 -15.92 3.12
CA LYS A 190 29.83 -16.53 4.00
C LYS A 190 28.58 -16.99 3.26
N TYR A 191 28.18 -16.28 2.19
CA TYR A 191 27.01 -16.66 1.41
C TYR A 191 27.16 -16.29 -0.09
N PRO A 192 27.98 -17.05 -0.84
CA PRO A 192 28.44 -16.66 -2.18
C PRO A 192 27.34 -16.65 -3.25
N ASN A 193 26.35 -17.53 -3.11
CA ASN A 193 25.20 -17.59 -4.03
C ASN A 193 24.34 -16.32 -3.92
N PHE A 194 24.18 -15.78 -2.70
CA PHE A 194 23.41 -14.57 -2.47
C PHE A 194 24.23 -13.30 -2.76
N PHE A 195 25.44 -13.21 -2.20
CA PHE A 195 26.37 -12.10 -2.38
C PHE A 195 27.31 -12.36 -3.56
N ARG A 196 26.78 -12.39 -4.79
CA ARG A 196 27.52 -12.88 -5.97
C ARG A 196 28.77 -12.05 -6.35
N ASN A 197 28.58 -10.83 -6.87
CA ASN A 197 29.66 -10.03 -7.45
C ASN A 197 29.86 -8.68 -6.78
N GLY A 198 28.79 -8.05 -6.25
CA GLY A 198 28.89 -6.74 -5.57
C GLY A 198 29.37 -5.58 -6.45
N LYS A 199 29.46 -5.78 -7.77
CA LYS A 199 30.04 -4.83 -8.73
C LYS A 199 28.96 -4.10 -9.53
N LYS A 200 29.34 -2.93 -10.05
CA LYS A 200 28.62 -2.16 -11.07
C LYS A 200 29.10 -2.54 -12.48
N ALA A 201 28.28 -2.25 -13.49
CA ALA A 201 28.56 -2.47 -14.91
C ALA A 201 28.86 -3.93 -15.31
N SER A 202 28.39 -4.92 -14.54
CA SER A 202 28.54 -6.33 -14.90
C SER A 202 27.74 -6.67 -16.17
N TRP A 203 26.64 -5.93 -16.38
CA TRP A 203 25.81 -6.03 -17.56
C TRP A 203 26.55 -5.88 -18.89
N LYS A 204 27.66 -5.12 -18.93
CA LYS A 204 28.44 -4.89 -20.16
C LYS A 204 28.97 -6.17 -20.80
N SER A 205 29.27 -7.17 -19.97
CA SER A 205 29.77 -8.48 -20.42
C SER A 205 28.72 -9.59 -20.41
N SER A 206 27.52 -9.34 -19.86
CA SER A 206 26.54 -10.38 -19.59
C SER A 206 25.25 -10.26 -20.41
N PHE A 207 24.87 -9.06 -20.84
CA PHE A 207 23.75 -8.91 -21.77
C PHE A 207 24.16 -9.31 -23.17
N SER A 208 23.29 -10.03 -23.88
CA SER A 208 23.36 -10.04 -25.34
C SER A 208 23.06 -8.64 -25.89
N GLN A 209 23.49 -8.38 -27.12
CA GLN A 209 23.22 -7.10 -27.79
C GLN A 209 21.72 -6.81 -27.87
N GLN A 210 20.92 -7.83 -28.15
CA GLN A 210 19.47 -7.71 -28.34
C GLN A 210 18.73 -7.45 -27.02
N GLU A 211 19.07 -8.18 -25.96
CA GLU A 211 18.50 -7.93 -24.62
C GLU A 211 18.83 -6.52 -24.14
N ARG A 212 20.06 -6.05 -24.41
CA ARG A 212 20.50 -4.71 -24.03
C ARG A 212 19.68 -3.65 -24.75
N GLN A 213 19.52 -3.79 -26.07
CA GLN A 213 18.73 -2.87 -26.89
C GLN A 213 17.29 -2.75 -26.39
N VAL A 214 16.64 -3.88 -26.12
CA VAL A 214 15.27 -3.85 -25.60
C VAL A 214 15.20 -3.23 -24.22
N PHE A 215 16.10 -3.60 -23.32
CA PHE A 215 16.13 -3.02 -21.99
C PHE A 215 16.27 -1.50 -22.06
N GLU A 216 17.25 -1.01 -22.82
CA GLU A 216 17.54 0.41 -22.92
C GLU A 216 16.41 1.19 -23.58
N VAL A 217 15.69 0.61 -24.54
CA VAL A 217 14.53 1.26 -25.18
C VAL A 217 13.33 1.32 -24.25
N LEU A 218 13.00 0.22 -23.59
CA LEU A 218 11.86 0.17 -22.67
C LEU A 218 12.04 1.09 -21.45
N ASN A 219 13.29 1.23 -20.99
CA ASN A 219 13.61 1.92 -19.75
C ASN A 219 14.43 3.21 -19.97
N ARG A 220 14.43 3.75 -21.20
CA ARG A 220 15.26 4.90 -21.59
C ARG A 220 15.06 6.10 -20.67
N THR A 221 13.80 6.45 -20.45
CA THR A 221 13.43 7.62 -19.64
C THR A 221 13.97 7.49 -18.22
N GLU A 222 13.86 6.32 -17.62
CA GLU A 222 14.27 6.04 -16.25
C GLU A 222 15.78 5.91 -16.12
N LEU A 223 16.46 5.30 -17.10
CA LEU A 223 17.92 5.26 -17.18
C LEU A 223 18.47 6.68 -17.18
N LEU A 224 17.97 7.55 -18.06
CA LEU A 224 18.43 8.93 -18.16
C LEU A 224 18.04 9.76 -16.93
N ALA A 225 16.83 9.59 -16.40
CA ALA A 225 16.39 10.29 -15.18
C ALA A 225 17.23 9.93 -13.96
N MET A 226 17.76 8.70 -13.91
CA MET A 226 18.69 8.25 -12.88
C MET A 226 20.15 8.39 -13.31
N SER A 227 20.47 9.17 -14.34
CA SER A 227 21.84 9.45 -14.80
C SER A 227 22.66 8.21 -15.17
N TYR A 228 22.03 7.13 -15.64
CA TYR A 228 22.71 5.97 -16.20
C TYR A 228 22.95 6.15 -17.70
N GLU A 229 24.03 5.53 -18.19
CA GLU A 229 24.33 5.54 -19.63
C GLU A 229 23.26 4.78 -20.42
N CYS A 230 22.83 5.33 -21.56
CA CYS A 230 21.86 4.71 -22.45
C CYS A 230 22.20 5.09 -23.90
N GLU A 231 22.40 4.11 -24.76
CA GLU A 231 22.63 4.35 -26.19
C GLU A 231 21.34 4.81 -26.88
N SER A 232 21.47 5.44 -28.05
CA SER A 232 20.33 5.74 -28.93
C SER A 232 20.24 4.66 -29.99
N TYR A 233 19.03 4.15 -30.21
CA TYR A 233 18.75 3.13 -31.22
C TYR A 233 17.77 3.67 -32.26
N ASP A 234 17.88 3.20 -33.50
CA ASP A 234 16.94 3.51 -34.58
C ASP A 234 15.65 2.71 -34.38
N VAL A 235 14.50 3.39 -34.47
CA VAL A 235 13.15 2.83 -34.28
C VAL A 235 12.88 1.66 -35.23
N ALA A 236 13.46 1.67 -36.43
CA ALA A 236 13.27 0.62 -37.43
C ALA A 236 13.82 -0.76 -36.99
N GLN A 237 15.00 -0.79 -36.34
CA GLN A 237 15.61 -2.03 -35.86
C GLN A 237 14.86 -2.63 -34.65
N LEU A 238 14.12 -1.79 -33.93
CA LEU A 238 13.38 -2.16 -32.73
C LEU A 238 12.06 -2.87 -33.04
N VAL A 239 11.38 -2.49 -34.12
CA VAL A 239 10.12 -3.10 -34.56
C VAL A 239 10.31 -4.56 -34.98
N GLU A 240 11.45 -4.89 -35.58
CA GLU A 240 11.77 -6.25 -36.04
C GLU A 240 11.96 -7.22 -34.85
N TYR A 241 12.66 -6.79 -33.81
CA TYR A 241 12.86 -7.58 -32.58
C TYR A 241 11.63 -7.58 -31.65
N HIS A 242 10.91 -6.45 -31.57
CA HIS A 242 9.63 -6.38 -30.84
C HIS A 242 8.56 -7.26 -31.51
N GLY A 243 8.54 -7.36 -32.84
CA GLY A 243 7.69 -8.29 -33.59
C GLY A 243 8.02 -9.77 -33.29
N ALA A 244 9.31 -10.11 -33.17
CA ALA A 244 9.75 -11.45 -32.80
C ALA A 244 9.34 -11.83 -31.36
N LEU A 245 9.53 -10.91 -30.39
CA LEU A 245 9.10 -11.09 -28.99
C LEU A 245 7.57 -11.04 -28.82
N ASN A 246 6.84 -10.29 -29.65
CA ASN A 246 5.37 -10.19 -29.58
C ASN A 246 4.63 -11.47 -29.96
N SER A 247 5.24 -12.35 -30.75
CA SER A 247 4.69 -13.68 -30.99
C SER A 247 4.63 -14.55 -29.73
N GLN A 248 5.47 -14.26 -28.71
CA GLN A 248 5.40 -14.84 -27.38
C GLN A 248 4.61 -13.96 -26.37
N ASN A 249 4.63 -12.62 -26.50
CA ASN A 249 3.93 -11.69 -25.58
C ASN A 249 2.42 -11.54 -25.80
N LEU A 250 1.85 -11.90 -26.95
CA LEU A 250 0.38 -11.86 -27.13
C LEU A 250 -0.32 -12.71 -26.04
N SER A 251 0.33 -13.80 -25.63
CA SER A 251 -0.10 -14.69 -24.55
C SER A 251 -0.16 -13.98 -23.19
N VAL A 252 0.82 -13.13 -22.90
CA VAL A 252 1.01 -12.48 -21.60
C VAL A 252 0.15 -11.23 -21.47
N GLU A 253 0.04 -10.41 -22.51
CA GLU A 253 -0.91 -9.30 -22.55
C GLU A 253 -2.36 -9.81 -22.47
N LEU A 254 -2.67 -10.92 -23.16
CA LEU A 254 -3.97 -11.59 -23.01
C LEU A 254 -4.19 -12.11 -21.58
N LEU A 255 -3.13 -12.57 -20.89
CA LEU A 255 -3.21 -13.01 -19.50
C LEU A 255 -3.43 -11.82 -18.54
N LYS A 256 -2.75 -10.69 -18.76
CA LYS A 256 -2.93 -9.44 -18.00
C LYS A 256 -4.33 -8.88 -18.19
N VAL A 257 -4.84 -8.83 -19.42
CA VAL A 257 -6.22 -8.41 -19.71
C VAL A 257 -7.23 -9.35 -19.03
N LYS A 258 -6.99 -10.67 -19.04
CA LYS A 258 -7.83 -11.64 -18.30
C LYS A 258 -7.78 -11.43 -16.79
N GLN A 259 -6.61 -11.17 -16.22
CA GLN A 259 -6.46 -10.90 -14.79
C GLN A 259 -7.09 -9.57 -14.35
N LEU A 260 -6.94 -8.52 -15.17
CA LEU A 260 -7.60 -7.23 -14.95
C LEU A 260 -9.13 -7.36 -15.05
N GLY A 261 -9.62 -8.11 -16.04
CA GLY A 261 -11.03 -8.44 -16.16
C GLY A 261 -11.56 -9.23 -14.95
N PHE A 262 -10.79 -10.21 -14.45
CA PHE A 262 -11.15 -10.96 -13.25
C PHE A 262 -11.21 -10.06 -12.01
N ARG A 263 -10.22 -9.18 -11.81
CA ARG A 263 -10.22 -8.21 -10.70
C ARG A 263 -11.42 -7.25 -10.77
N GLN A 264 -11.72 -6.70 -11.96
CA GLN A 264 -12.90 -5.85 -12.14
C GLN A 264 -14.20 -6.60 -11.87
N LEU A 265 -14.30 -7.86 -12.29
CA LEU A 265 -15.45 -8.71 -12.00
C LEU A 265 -15.61 -8.94 -10.50
N THR A 266 -14.53 -9.23 -9.78
CA THR A 266 -14.55 -9.39 -8.32
C THR A 266 -14.95 -8.11 -7.60
N MET A 267 -14.42 -6.94 -8.02
CA MET A 267 -14.83 -5.65 -7.46
C MET A 267 -16.32 -5.39 -7.69
N LEU A 268 -16.82 -5.64 -8.90
CA LEU A 268 -18.26 -5.50 -9.22
C LEU A 268 -19.13 -6.46 -8.40
N GLN A 269 -18.68 -7.70 -8.19
CA GLN A 269 -19.39 -8.67 -7.35
C GLN A 269 -19.45 -8.21 -5.88
N ASN A 270 -18.36 -7.64 -5.36
CA ASN A 270 -18.31 -7.09 -4.01
C ASN A 270 -19.22 -5.87 -3.87
N SER A 271 -19.15 -4.90 -4.80
CA SER A 271 -20.05 -3.74 -4.79
C SER A 271 -21.52 -4.12 -4.97
N TYR A 272 -21.81 -5.16 -5.77
CA TYR A 272 -23.16 -5.69 -5.90
C TYR A 272 -23.65 -6.31 -4.58
N LYS A 273 -22.79 -7.04 -3.87
CA LYS A 273 -23.11 -7.60 -2.55
C LYS A 273 -23.38 -6.49 -1.53
N GLU A 274 -22.54 -5.45 -1.47
CA GLU A 274 -22.75 -4.28 -0.60
C GLU A 274 -24.08 -3.57 -0.91
N LEU A 275 -24.42 -3.41 -2.20
CA LEU A 275 -25.71 -2.85 -2.61
C LEU A 275 -26.89 -3.73 -2.18
N GLN A 276 -26.74 -5.07 -2.22
CA GLN A 276 -27.78 -5.98 -1.72
C GLN A 276 -27.97 -5.83 -0.20
N GLU A 277 -26.89 -5.78 0.56
CA GLU A 277 -26.94 -5.56 2.02
C GLU A 277 -27.58 -4.21 2.36
N HIS A 278 -27.21 -3.14 1.62
CA HIS A 278 -27.82 -1.83 1.83
C HIS A 278 -29.31 -1.82 1.46
N ASN A 279 -29.70 -2.47 0.38
CA ASN A 279 -31.10 -2.59 -0.02
C ASN A 279 -31.92 -3.38 1.01
N GLN A 280 -31.36 -4.46 1.56
CA GLN A 280 -31.99 -5.20 2.65
C GLN A 280 -32.20 -4.30 3.87
N SER A 281 -31.18 -3.55 4.29
CA SER A 281 -31.29 -2.60 5.40
C SER A 281 -32.36 -1.52 5.15
N LEU A 282 -32.46 -1.00 3.92
CA LEU A 282 -33.51 -0.06 3.54
C LEU A 282 -34.91 -0.69 3.57
N GLN A 283 -35.05 -1.96 3.19
CA GLN A 283 -36.32 -2.69 3.29
C GLN A 283 -36.75 -2.85 4.75
N GLU A 284 -35.83 -3.26 5.63
CA GLU A 284 -36.07 -3.36 7.07
C GLU A 284 -36.48 -2.00 7.67
N HIS A 285 -35.78 -0.92 7.29
CA HIS A 285 -36.13 0.43 7.75
C HIS A 285 -37.50 0.88 7.25
N ASN A 286 -37.82 0.63 5.99
CA ASN A 286 -39.14 0.94 5.43
C ASN A 286 -40.27 0.16 6.12
N GLN A 287 -40.03 -1.10 6.45
CA GLN A 287 -40.99 -1.91 7.21
C GLN A 287 -41.22 -1.30 8.60
N SER A 288 -40.16 -0.93 9.32
CA SER A 288 -40.27 -0.24 10.62
C SER A 288 -41.08 1.05 10.51
N LEU A 289 -40.84 1.87 9.48
CA LEU A 289 -41.60 3.10 9.26
C LEU A 289 -43.08 2.84 8.96
N GLN A 290 -43.41 1.75 8.26
CA GLN A 290 -44.79 1.34 8.02
C GLN A 290 -45.50 0.94 9.32
N GLU A 291 -44.82 0.19 10.19
CA GLU A 291 -45.32 -0.20 11.51
C GLU A 291 -45.56 1.03 12.40
N ASP A 292 -44.61 1.97 12.44
CA ASP A 292 -44.75 3.23 13.18
C ASP A 292 -45.93 4.07 12.66
N ASN A 293 -46.10 4.16 11.35
CA ASN A 293 -47.20 4.89 10.74
C ASN A 293 -48.57 4.25 11.09
N LEU A 294 -48.64 2.91 11.10
CA LEU A 294 -49.84 2.21 11.53
C LEU A 294 -50.17 2.48 13.00
N ALA A 295 -49.15 2.48 13.88
CA ALA A 295 -49.32 2.80 15.29
C ALA A 295 -49.81 4.24 15.50
N LEU A 296 -49.26 5.20 14.75
CA LEU A 296 -49.71 6.60 14.78
C LEU A 296 -51.16 6.74 14.31
N GLN A 297 -51.57 6.02 13.26
CA GLN A 297 -52.96 6.00 12.80
C GLN A 297 -53.91 5.44 13.86
N GLN A 298 -53.53 4.35 14.53
CA GLN A 298 -54.32 3.77 15.63
C GLN A 298 -54.44 4.73 16.82
N LEU A 299 -53.34 5.37 17.21
CA LEU A 299 -53.33 6.37 18.28
C LEU A 299 -54.24 7.55 17.92
N TYR A 300 -54.15 8.06 16.69
CA TYR A 300 -55.02 9.14 16.21
C TYR A 300 -56.50 8.77 16.29
N GLN A 301 -56.88 7.55 15.87
CA GLN A 301 -58.25 7.05 15.99
C GLN A 301 -58.71 6.94 17.46
N SER A 302 -57.83 6.48 18.36
CA SER A 302 -58.16 6.42 19.79
C SER A 302 -58.39 7.81 20.40
N ILE A 303 -57.61 8.81 19.98
CA ILE A 303 -57.75 10.20 20.45
C ILE A 303 -59.08 10.78 19.95
N LEU A 304 -59.44 10.53 18.69
CA LEU A 304 -60.74 10.94 18.14
C LEU A 304 -61.91 10.32 18.92
N LEU A 305 -61.85 9.01 19.19
CA LEU A 305 -62.86 8.32 20.01
C LEU A 305 -62.97 8.90 21.42
N GLN A 306 -61.85 9.13 22.10
CA GLN A 306 -61.85 9.73 23.43
C GLN A 306 -62.42 11.16 23.41
N ARG A 307 -62.05 11.97 22.40
CA ARG A 307 -62.61 13.30 22.20
C ARG A 307 -64.12 13.24 22.05
N ASP A 308 -64.64 12.32 21.25
CA ASP A 308 -66.07 12.20 20.99
C ASP A 308 -66.84 11.72 22.24
N VAL A 309 -66.26 10.83 23.06
CA VAL A 309 -66.81 10.44 24.38
C VAL A 309 -66.86 11.63 25.34
N VAL A 310 -65.81 12.45 25.41
CA VAL A 310 -65.75 13.65 26.25
C VAL A 310 -66.80 14.68 25.78
N LEU A 311 -66.87 14.94 24.48
CA LEU A 311 -67.86 15.85 23.90
C LEU A 311 -69.30 15.35 24.11
N GLY A 312 -69.54 14.05 23.99
CA GLY A 312 -70.81 13.41 24.33
C GLY A 312 -71.19 13.58 25.80
N SER A 313 -70.23 13.39 26.71
CA SER A 313 -70.42 13.58 28.15
C SER A 313 -70.73 15.04 28.52
N ILE A 314 -70.06 16.00 27.87
CA ILE A 314 -70.34 17.43 28.01
C ILE A 314 -71.75 17.75 27.50
N ARG A 315 -72.12 17.25 26.31
CA ARG A 315 -73.47 17.44 25.74
C ARG A 315 -74.55 16.84 26.64
N PHE A 316 -74.33 15.66 27.21
CA PHE A 316 -75.26 15.04 28.16
C PHE A 316 -75.42 15.87 29.44
N LYS A 317 -74.31 16.34 30.04
CA LYS A 317 -74.36 17.23 31.21
C LYS A 317 -75.11 18.53 30.90
N ILE A 318 -74.81 19.18 29.78
CA ILE A 318 -75.51 20.41 29.36
C ILE A 318 -76.99 20.13 29.10
N GLY A 319 -77.34 19.06 28.39
CA GLY A 319 -78.73 18.66 28.14
C GLY A 319 -79.51 18.38 29.43
N SER A 320 -78.87 17.76 30.44
CA SER A 320 -79.47 17.55 31.76
C SER A 320 -79.73 18.85 32.53
N LEU A 321 -78.92 19.90 32.31
CA LEU A 321 -79.18 21.24 32.87
C LEU A 321 -80.41 21.91 32.25
N PHE A 322 -80.73 21.63 30.99
CA PHE A 322 -81.94 22.14 30.32
C PHE A 322 -83.21 21.34 30.63
N LEU A 323 -83.07 20.15 31.21
CA LEU A 323 -84.19 19.33 31.69
C LEU A 323 -84.46 19.53 33.20
N LEU A 324 -83.73 20.43 33.86
CA LEU A 324 -84.05 20.81 35.23
C LEU A 324 -85.42 21.51 35.25
N PRO A 325 -86.36 21.07 36.10
CA PRO A 325 -87.63 21.77 36.31
C PRO A 325 -87.38 23.26 36.54
N ILE A 326 -88.22 24.11 35.93
CA ILE A 326 -88.12 25.58 35.98
C ILE A 326 -87.91 26.11 37.42
N ASP A 327 -88.45 25.39 38.41
CA ASP A 327 -88.34 25.73 39.83
C ASP A 327 -86.89 25.66 40.37
N ILE A 328 -86.02 24.80 39.82
CA ILE A 328 -84.61 24.72 40.20
C ILE A 328 -83.79 25.82 39.52
N LEU A 329 -84.08 26.12 38.24
CA LEU A 329 -83.42 27.21 37.50
C LEU A 329 -83.75 28.59 38.09
N ASN A 330 -84.96 28.78 38.63
CA ASN A 330 -85.36 29.99 39.35
C ASN A 330 -84.66 30.13 40.70
N ASN A 331 -84.38 29.03 41.41
CA ASN A 331 -83.66 29.05 42.68
C ASN A 331 -82.16 29.35 42.53
N ILE A 332 -81.54 28.98 41.40
CA ILE A 332 -80.14 29.33 41.11
C ILE A 332 -80.03 30.83 40.74
N ARG A 333 -81.00 31.39 40.00
CA ARG A 333 -81.05 32.83 39.68
C ARG A 333 -81.28 33.73 40.90
N SER A 334 -82.00 33.27 41.92
CA SER A 334 -82.21 34.02 43.16
C SER A 334 -80.99 33.99 44.10
N HIS A 335 -80.09 33.01 43.97
CA HIS A 335 -78.84 32.93 44.72
C HIS A 335 -77.72 33.82 44.16
N PHE A 336 -77.74 34.12 42.85
CA PHE A 336 -76.77 35.00 42.18
C PHE A 336 -77.19 36.49 42.12
N LYS A 337 -78.20 36.90 42.91
CA LYS A 337 -78.65 38.30 43.06
C LYS A 337 -78.43 38.86 44.48
N ARG A 338 -77.39 38.38 45.17
CA ARG A 338 -76.81 39.05 46.34
C ARG A 338 -75.42 39.56 46.02
#